data_AF-A0A378R1N0-F1
#
_entry.id   AF-A0A378R1N0-F1
#
_cell.length_a   1.000
_cell.length_b   1.000
_cell.length_c   1.000
_cell.angle_alpha   90.00
_cell.angle_beta   90.00
_cell.angle_gamma   90.00
#
_symmetry.space_group_name_H-M   'P 1'
#
loop_
_entity.id
_entity.type
_entity.pdbx_description
1 polymer ?
#
loop_
_entity_poly.entity_id
_entity_poly.type
_entity_poly.pdbx_seq_one_letter_code
_entity_poly.pdbx_strand_id
1 'polypeptide(L)'
;MNDDLKQRTTALVKTLVVFGLAYPLTNAYTHALMSHTPTAVGTVASRYDVVPFVAWTIVPYSLSFVLFVLSFYVVSSAMLSRLLHRLVLGTLVACLCFYAYPLVFACDRPVMSEQWRWAYELLSLVDKPYNQLPSLHACYALLFGVSLWHVVQGRWRGLYRVGLSLICVAIAGATLFTWQHHVADVVAGLALAVVVLVAERWLHDLPYITGRAMMKFITLGVLWFWGGRSCLSW
;
A
#
# COMPACT_ATOMS: atom_id res chain seq x y z
N MET A 1 18.30 -7.57 23.39
CA MET A 1 17.88 -7.01 22.09
C MET A 1 17.87 -5.50 22.24
N ASN A 2 18.61 -4.75 21.41
CA ASN A 2 18.77 -3.29 21.52
C ASN A 2 17.39 -2.59 21.47
N ASP A 3 17.13 -1.60 22.33
CA ASP A 3 15.82 -0.95 22.48
C ASP A 3 15.35 -0.28 21.16
N ASP A 4 16.28 0.26 20.38
CA ASP A 4 16.00 0.83 19.04
C ASP A 4 15.51 -0.24 18.05
N LEU A 5 16.16 -1.42 18.05
CA LEU A 5 15.74 -2.53 17.20
C LEU A 5 14.34 -3.02 17.59
N LYS A 6 14.06 -3.11 18.89
CA LYS A 6 12.73 -3.47 19.40
C LYS A 6 11.67 -2.46 18.94
N GLN A 7 11.98 -1.17 18.97
CA GLN A 7 11.06 -0.11 18.52
C GLN A 7 10.77 -0.20 17.01
N ARG A 8 11.81 -0.39 16.18
CA ARG A 8 11.68 -0.55 14.72
C ARG A 8 10.84 -1.77 14.35
N THR A 9 11.14 -2.91 14.95
CA THR A 9 10.36 -4.14 14.74
C THR A 9 8.92 -3.96 15.22
N THR A 10 8.69 -3.30 16.35
CA THR A 10 7.33 -3.00 16.82
C THR A 10 6.56 -2.12 15.83
N ALA A 11 7.21 -1.12 15.23
CA ALA A 11 6.59 -0.25 14.24
C ALA A 11 6.23 -1.01 12.94
N LEU A 12 7.14 -1.86 12.47
CA LEU A 12 6.89 -2.75 11.34
C LEU A 12 5.71 -3.68 11.62
N VAL A 13 5.72 -4.40 12.75
CA VAL A 13 4.66 -5.34 13.13
C VAL A 13 3.31 -4.64 13.22
N LYS A 14 3.23 -3.46 13.83
CA LYS A 14 1.97 -2.69 13.88
C LYS A 14 1.44 -2.36 12.48
N THR A 15 2.31 -1.94 11.58
CA THR A 15 1.94 -1.60 10.20
C THR A 15 1.48 -2.86 9.46
N LEU A 16 2.19 -3.98 9.61
CA LEU A 16 1.82 -5.27 9.02
C LEU A 16 0.50 -5.81 9.58
N VAL A 17 0.22 -5.64 10.87
CA VAL A 17 -1.06 -6.06 11.48
C VAL A 17 -2.21 -5.24 10.91
N VAL A 18 -2.08 -3.91 10.81
CA VAL A 18 -3.11 -3.07 10.21
C VAL A 18 -3.36 -3.47 8.75
N PHE A 19 -2.29 -3.65 7.97
CA PHE A 19 -2.38 -4.08 6.58
C PHE A 19 -3.00 -5.48 6.46
N GLY A 20 -2.50 -6.45 7.21
CA GLY A 20 -2.93 -7.85 7.18
C GLY A 20 -4.35 -8.07 7.71
N LEU A 21 -4.93 -7.11 8.43
CA LEU A 21 -6.34 -7.12 8.80
C LEU A 21 -7.21 -6.39 7.77
N ALA A 22 -6.86 -5.15 7.41
CA ALA A 22 -7.71 -4.31 6.57
C ALA A 22 -7.72 -4.74 5.09
N TYR A 23 -6.56 -5.13 4.55
CA TYR A 23 -6.42 -5.45 3.12
C TYR A 23 -7.09 -6.78 2.74
N PRO A 24 -6.90 -7.91 3.45
CA PRO A 24 -7.60 -9.15 3.10
C PRO A 24 -9.11 -9.06 3.31
N LEU A 25 -9.55 -8.25 4.27
CA LEU A 25 -10.95 -8.08 4.61
C LEU A 25 -11.73 -7.31 3.53
N THR A 26 -11.14 -6.25 2.98
CA THR A 26 -11.70 -5.52 1.82
C THR A 26 -11.74 -6.42 0.58
N ASN A 27 -10.71 -7.24 0.36
CA ASN A 27 -10.74 -8.27 -0.70
C ASN A 27 -11.87 -9.29 -0.49
N ALA A 28 -12.02 -9.82 0.73
CA ALA A 28 -13.07 -10.79 1.06
C ALA A 28 -14.47 -10.19 0.90
N TYR A 29 -14.64 -8.92 1.28
CA TYR A 29 -15.88 -8.16 1.09
C TYR A 29 -16.24 -8.04 -0.40
N THR A 30 -15.31 -7.56 -1.24
CA THR A 30 -15.58 -7.42 -2.68
C THR A 30 -15.81 -8.78 -3.35
N HIS A 31 -15.08 -9.83 -2.95
CA HIS A 31 -15.32 -11.18 -3.43
C HIS A 31 -16.73 -11.70 -3.05
N ALA A 32 -17.18 -11.46 -1.82
CA ALA A 32 -18.54 -11.81 -1.40
C ALA A 32 -19.60 -11.00 -2.15
N LEU A 33 -19.33 -9.73 -2.43
CA LEU A 33 -20.22 -8.88 -3.23
C LEU A 33 -20.32 -9.38 -4.68
N MET A 34 -19.20 -9.83 -5.25
CA MET A 34 -19.19 -10.45 -6.58
C MET A 34 -20.07 -11.70 -6.68
N SER A 35 -20.21 -12.49 -5.61
CA SER A 35 -21.04 -13.69 -5.63
C SER A 35 -22.53 -13.43 -5.36
N HIS A 36 -22.86 -12.42 -4.56
CA HIS A 36 -24.25 -12.14 -4.15
C HIS A 36 -24.90 -11.00 -4.92
N THR A 37 -24.13 -10.01 -5.37
CA THR A 37 -24.62 -8.79 -6.02
C THR A 37 -23.62 -8.27 -7.05
N PRO A 38 -23.36 -9.00 -8.16
CA PRO A 38 -22.29 -8.68 -9.09
C PRO A 38 -22.35 -7.25 -9.66
N THR A 39 -23.55 -6.69 -9.83
CA THR A 39 -23.77 -5.33 -10.34
C THR A 39 -23.27 -4.23 -9.41
N ALA A 40 -22.99 -4.55 -8.14
CA ALA A 40 -22.43 -3.62 -7.17
C ALA A 40 -20.90 -3.53 -7.25
N VAL A 41 -20.24 -4.42 -8.01
CA VAL A 41 -18.78 -4.40 -8.23
C VAL A 41 -18.50 -3.78 -9.60
N GLY A 42 -17.69 -2.73 -9.62
CA GLY A 42 -17.36 -1.98 -10.83
C GLY A 42 -15.98 -2.30 -11.40
N THR A 43 -15.63 -1.57 -12.45
CA THR A 43 -14.24 -1.45 -12.91
C THR A 43 -13.98 -0.02 -13.39
N VAL A 44 -12.74 0.44 -13.25
CA VAL A 44 -12.29 1.76 -13.73
C VAL A 44 -11.61 1.68 -15.10
N ALA A 45 -11.54 0.49 -15.68
CA ALA A 45 -10.94 0.26 -16.98
C ALA A 45 -11.61 1.11 -18.06
N SER A 46 -10.79 1.84 -18.80
CA SER A 46 -11.23 2.60 -19.97
C SER A 46 -10.80 1.90 -21.27
N ARG A 47 -11.46 2.25 -22.38
CA ARG A 47 -11.05 1.82 -23.73
C ARG A 47 -9.60 2.19 -24.12
N TYR A 48 -8.94 3.02 -23.33
CA TYR A 48 -7.57 3.48 -23.56
C TYR A 48 -6.56 2.82 -22.62
N ASP A 49 -6.98 1.97 -21.68
CA ASP A 49 -6.09 1.19 -20.80
C ASP A 49 -5.51 -0.02 -21.55
N VAL A 50 -4.76 0.26 -22.62
CA VAL A 50 -4.03 -0.74 -23.40
C VAL A 50 -2.61 -0.82 -22.89
N VAL A 51 -2.42 -1.41 -21.71
CA VAL A 51 -1.09 -1.65 -21.14
C VAL A 51 -0.67 -3.10 -21.43
N PRO A 52 0.47 -3.33 -22.11
CA PRO A 52 0.93 -4.67 -22.37
C PRO A 52 1.40 -5.35 -21.09
N PHE A 53 1.12 -6.65 -20.97
CA PHE A 53 1.72 -7.46 -19.91
C PHE A 53 3.20 -7.71 -20.19
N VAL A 54 4.06 -7.48 -19.21
CA VAL A 54 5.51 -7.70 -19.32
C VAL A 54 5.99 -8.53 -18.12
N ALA A 55 6.11 -9.84 -18.31
CA ALA A 55 6.28 -10.80 -17.21
C ALA A 55 7.42 -10.47 -16.23
N TRP A 56 8.60 -10.06 -16.74
CA TRP A 56 9.77 -9.77 -15.90
C TRP A 56 9.58 -8.57 -14.96
N THR A 57 8.57 -7.71 -15.19
CA THR A 57 8.26 -6.57 -14.32
C THR A 57 7.78 -7.00 -12.92
N ILE A 58 7.51 -8.28 -12.71
CA ILE A 58 7.32 -8.86 -11.37
C ILE A 58 8.53 -8.62 -10.45
N VAL A 59 9.74 -8.49 -11.01
CA VAL A 59 10.97 -8.22 -10.25
C VAL A 59 10.93 -6.82 -9.62
N PRO A 60 10.84 -5.72 -10.39
CA PRO A 60 10.68 -4.38 -9.80
C PRO A 60 9.39 -4.25 -8.99
N TYR A 61 8.31 -4.96 -9.35
CA TYR A 61 7.10 -5.01 -8.53
C TYR A 61 7.38 -5.53 -7.12
N SER A 62 8.08 -6.66 -7.02
CA SER A 62 8.38 -7.33 -5.75
C SER A 62 9.34 -6.55 -4.86
N LEU A 63 10.06 -5.56 -5.40
CA LEU A 63 10.85 -4.63 -4.59
C LEU A 63 9.98 -3.81 -3.63
N SER A 64 8.66 -3.71 -3.87
CA SER A 64 7.72 -3.09 -2.93
C SER A 64 7.77 -3.76 -1.55
N PHE A 65 7.77 -5.10 -1.49
CA PHE A 65 7.85 -5.87 -0.25
C PHE A 65 9.18 -5.64 0.47
N VAL A 66 10.28 -5.62 -0.29
CA VAL A 66 11.63 -5.38 0.25
C VAL A 66 11.71 -3.97 0.82
N LEU A 67 11.29 -2.96 0.06
CA LEU A 67 11.31 -1.57 0.48
C LEU A 67 10.40 -1.32 1.70
N PHE A 68 9.27 -2.03 1.77
CA PHE A 68 8.37 -2.00 2.91
C PHE A 68 9.09 -2.40 4.20
N VAL A 69 9.74 -3.56 4.23
CA VAL A 69 10.44 -4.02 5.43
C VAL A 69 11.69 -3.18 5.70
N LEU A 70 12.53 -2.99 4.68
CA LEU A 70 13.83 -2.34 4.82
C LEU A 70 13.69 -0.90 5.33
N SER A 71 12.66 -0.18 4.87
CA SER A 71 12.44 1.23 5.25
C SER A 71 12.44 1.44 6.76
N PHE A 72 11.83 0.56 7.56
CA PHE A 72 11.79 0.67 9.02
C PHE A 72 13.17 0.55 9.69
N TYR A 73 14.11 -0.13 9.04
CA TYR A 73 15.46 -0.33 9.57
C TYR A 73 16.46 0.72 9.10
N VAL A 74 16.19 1.39 7.97
CA VAL A 74 17.10 2.41 7.42
C VAL A 74 16.70 3.85 7.73
N VAL A 75 15.42 4.13 8.03
CA VAL A 75 15.00 5.49 8.42
C VAL A 75 15.67 5.93 9.73
N SER A 76 15.85 7.24 9.90
CA SER A 76 16.30 7.78 11.19
C SER A 76 15.25 7.51 12.28
N SER A 77 15.68 7.42 13.54
CA SER A 77 14.75 7.19 14.67
C SER A 77 13.69 8.29 14.78
N ALA A 78 14.01 9.52 14.37
CA ALA A 78 13.07 10.63 14.28
C ALA A 78 11.99 10.44 13.18
N MET A 79 12.32 9.74 12.09
CA MET A 79 11.39 9.49 10.97
C MET A 79 10.57 8.21 11.16
N LEU A 80 10.99 7.30 12.04
CA LEU A 80 10.34 6.01 12.26
C LEU A 80 8.84 6.13 12.58
N SER A 81 8.46 7.03 13.49
CA SER A 81 7.04 7.24 13.84
C SER A 81 6.25 7.83 12.67
N ARG A 82 6.87 8.72 11.89
CA ARG A 82 6.22 9.35 10.73
C ARG A 82 5.99 8.34 9.62
N LEU A 83 6.98 7.47 9.36
CA LEU A 83 6.85 6.36 8.41
C LEU A 83 5.68 5.44 8.80
N LEU A 84 5.59 5.03 10.06
CA LEU A 84 4.47 4.23 10.56
C LEU A 84 3.13 4.93 10.29
N HIS A 85 2.99 6.22 10.65
CA HIS A 85 1.74 6.95 10.45
C HIS A 85 1.38 7.06 8.97
N ARG A 86 2.34 7.35 8.09
CA ARG A 86 2.13 7.42 6.65
C ARG A 86 1.59 6.11 6.10
N LEU A 87 2.21 4.99 6.43
CA LEU A 87 1.80 3.69 5.92
C LEU A 87 0.45 3.25 6.48
N VAL A 88 0.19 3.47 7.78
CA VAL A 88 -1.10 3.18 8.41
C VAL A 88 -2.21 4.04 7.79
N LEU A 89 -2.02 5.36 7.67
CA LEU A 89 -3.02 6.24 7.05
C LEU A 89 -3.27 5.87 5.58
N GLY A 90 -2.21 5.65 4.81
CA GLY A 90 -2.32 5.20 3.42
C GLY A 90 -3.11 3.89 3.29
N THR A 91 -2.82 2.90 4.15
CA THR A 91 -3.55 1.63 4.20
C THR A 91 -5.03 1.86 4.45
N LEU A 92 -5.35 2.61 5.51
CA LEU A 92 -6.73 2.75 5.99
C LEU A 92 -7.59 3.57 5.02
N VAL A 93 -7.04 4.65 4.48
CA VAL A 93 -7.75 5.47 3.49
C VAL A 93 -7.95 4.69 2.18
N ALA A 94 -6.96 3.92 1.73
CA ALA A 94 -7.13 3.05 0.57
C ALA A 94 -8.20 1.98 0.82
N CYS A 95 -8.16 1.30 1.98
CA CYS A 95 -9.17 0.29 2.34
C CYS A 95 -10.58 0.89 2.45
N LEU A 96 -10.71 2.14 2.92
CA LEU A 96 -12.00 2.85 2.90
C LEU A 96 -12.48 3.10 1.46
N CYS A 97 -11.58 3.44 0.54
CA CYS A 97 -11.90 3.58 -0.87
C CYS A 97 -12.32 2.24 -1.48
N PHE A 98 -11.60 1.15 -1.21
CA PHE A 98 -11.95 -0.20 -1.69
C PHE A 98 -13.31 -0.67 -1.19
N TYR A 99 -13.65 -0.32 0.06
CA TYR A 99 -14.96 -0.62 0.63
C TYR A 99 -16.07 0.22 0.00
N ALA A 100 -15.85 1.52 -0.20
CA ALA A 100 -16.84 2.43 -0.77
C ALA A 100 -17.06 2.20 -2.27
N TYR A 101 -16.00 1.83 -2.99
CA TYR A 101 -15.98 1.58 -4.42
C TYR A 101 -15.29 0.23 -4.67
N PRO A 102 -16.02 -0.89 -4.49
CA PRO A 102 -15.49 -2.22 -4.77
C PRO A 102 -15.28 -2.40 -6.27
N LEU A 103 -14.04 -2.67 -6.67
CA LEU A 103 -13.64 -2.71 -8.07
C LEU A 103 -12.92 -4.02 -8.38
N VAL A 104 -13.03 -4.49 -9.62
CA VAL A 104 -12.21 -5.59 -10.15
C VAL A 104 -11.37 -5.14 -11.32
N PHE A 105 -10.21 -5.79 -11.48
CA PHE A 105 -9.43 -5.64 -12.69
C PHE A 105 -10.19 -6.21 -13.89
N ALA A 106 -10.29 -5.45 -14.98
CA ALA A 106 -11.25 -5.74 -16.06
C ALA A 106 -10.77 -6.73 -17.11
N CYS A 107 -9.46 -6.88 -17.28
CA CYS A 107 -8.94 -7.76 -18.32
C CYS A 107 -9.05 -9.23 -17.88
N ASP A 108 -8.68 -10.19 -18.75
CA ASP A 108 -8.32 -11.57 -18.38
C ASP A 108 -6.82 -11.80 -18.11
N ARG A 109 -6.50 -12.65 -17.11
CA ARG A 109 -5.12 -12.90 -16.69
C ARG A 109 -4.33 -13.52 -17.86
N PRO A 110 -3.19 -12.96 -18.26
CA PRO A 110 -2.47 -13.41 -19.44
C PRO A 110 -1.85 -14.81 -19.25
N VAL A 111 -1.78 -15.58 -20.33
CA VAL A 111 -1.06 -16.87 -20.35
C VAL A 111 0.43 -16.60 -20.18
N MET A 112 0.98 -17.02 -19.06
CA MET A 112 2.38 -16.76 -18.70
C MET A 112 3.31 -17.91 -19.07
N SER A 113 4.48 -17.53 -19.59
CA SER A 113 5.64 -18.42 -19.76
C SER A 113 6.03 -19.05 -18.43
N GLU A 114 6.40 -20.33 -18.43
CA GLU A 114 6.70 -21.12 -17.23
C GLU A 114 7.74 -20.46 -16.31
N GLN A 115 8.76 -19.81 -16.89
CA GLN A 115 9.86 -19.15 -16.17
C GLN A 115 9.42 -18.10 -15.12
N TRP A 116 8.26 -17.46 -15.31
CA TRP A 116 7.74 -16.44 -14.39
C TRP A 116 6.51 -16.92 -13.60
N ARG A 117 5.93 -18.07 -13.95
CA ARG A 117 4.66 -18.56 -13.40
C ARG A 117 4.68 -18.62 -11.88
N TRP A 118 5.72 -19.23 -11.32
CA TRP A 118 5.90 -19.40 -9.88
C TRP A 118 5.86 -18.07 -9.11
N ALA A 119 6.44 -17.00 -9.65
CA ALA A 119 6.53 -15.70 -8.96
C ALA A 119 5.16 -15.03 -8.85
N TYR A 120 4.35 -15.15 -9.90
CA TYR A 120 3.00 -14.60 -9.94
C TYR A 120 1.97 -15.49 -9.22
N GLU A 121 2.22 -16.80 -9.10
CA GLU A 121 1.44 -17.68 -8.22
C GLU A 121 1.65 -17.27 -6.76
N LEU A 122 2.91 -17.09 -6.34
CA LEU A 122 3.24 -16.55 -5.02
C LEU A 122 2.63 -15.16 -4.80
N LEU A 123 2.73 -14.27 -5.79
CA LEU A 123 2.10 -12.95 -5.71
C LEU A 123 0.59 -13.06 -5.48
N SER A 124 -0.08 -13.97 -6.17
CA SER A 124 -1.54 -14.14 -6.06
C SER A 124 -2.03 -14.66 -4.71
N LEU A 125 -1.13 -15.10 -3.82
CA LEU A 125 -1.45 -15.42 -2.43
C LEU A 125 -1.69 -14.15 -1.61
N VAL A 126 -0.99 -13.07 -1.93
CA VAL A 126 -1.04 -11.80 -1.21
C VAL A 126 -1.89 -10.78 -1.94
N ASP A 127 -1.71 -10.68 -3.25
CA ASP A 127 -2.34 -9.68 -4.09
C ASP A 127 -3.52 -10.27 -4.86
N LYS A 128 -4.70 -9.71 -4.62
CA LYS A 128 -5.98 -10.19 -5.14
C LYS A 128 -6.57 -9.12 -6.06
N PRO A 129 -7.37 -9.50 -7.07
CA PRO A 129 -7.81 -8.59 -8.13
C PRO A 129 -8.91 -7.60 -7.70
N TYR A 130 -9.15 -7.40 -6.41
CA TYR A 130 -10.28 -6.60 -5.90
C TYR A 130 -9.88 -5.24 -5.30
N ASN A 131 -8.64 -5.07 -4.86
CA ASN A 131 -8.18 -3.85 -4.19
C ASN A 131 -7.47 -2.91 -5.19
N GLN A 132 -8.25 -2.42 -6.16
CA GLN A 132 -7.74 -1.73 -7.35
C GLN A 132 -7.45 -0.24 -7.10
N LEU A 133 -8.49 0.58 -6.89
CA LEU A 133 -8.36 2.03 -6.78
C LEU A 133 -8.49 2.50 -5.33
N PRO A 134 -7.48 3.16 -4.73
CA PRO A 134 -6.17 3.55 -5.29
C PRO A 134 -5.08 2.48 -5.15
N SER A 135 -4.07 2.50 -6.02
CA SER A 135 -2.93 1.58 -5.95
C SER A 135 -2.06 1.83 -4.71
N LEU A 136 -2.04 0.87 -3.78
CA LEU A 136 -1.18 0.92 -2.59
C LEU A 136 0.32 0.83 -2.94
N HIS A 137 0.68 0.11 -4.00
CA HIS A 137 2.06 0.01 -4.47
C HIS A 137 2.61 1.37 -4.90
N ALA A 138 1.85 2.12 -5.71
CA ALA A 138 2.23 3.47 -6.11
C ALA A 138 2.24 4.44 -4.93
N CYS A 139 1.24 4.36 -4.05
CA CYS A 139 1.16 5.16 -2.84
C CYS A 139 2.41 4.95 -1.96
N TYR A 140 2.74 3.70 -1.63
CA TYR A 140 3.89 3.36 -0.81
C TYR A 140 5.21 3.70 -1.47
N ALA A 141 5.37 3.50 -2.78
CA ALA A 141 6.58 3.90 -3.49
C ALA A 141 6.90 5.38 -3.27
N LEU A 142 5.89 6.27 -3.35
CA LEU A 142 6.08 7.69 -3.09
C LEU A 142 6.35 7.97 -1.59
N LEU A 143 5.60 7.35 -0.68
CA LEU A 143 5.79 7.52 0.77
C LEU A 143 7.18 7.06 1.22
N PHE A 144 7.71 5.96 0.68
CA PHE A 144 9.08 5.51 0.91
C PHE A 144 10.08 6.48 0.32
N GLY A 145 9.89 6.92 -0.92
CA GLY A 145 10.77 7.89 -1.58
C GLY A 145 10.96 9.15 -0.73
N VAL A 146 9.88 9.70 -0.19
CA VAL A 146 9.91 10.88 0.69
C VAL A 146 10.55 10.56 2.05
N SER A 147 10.19 9.43 2.66
CA SER A 147 10.67 9.06 4.01
C SER A 147 12.17 8.70 4.03
N LEU A 148 12.70 8.22 2.91
CA LEU A 148 14.09 7.77 2.76
C LEU A 148 15.01 8.84 2.15
N TRP A 149 14.47 9.94 1.63
CA TRP A 149 15.19 10.96 0.84
C TRP A 149 16.45 11.56 1.47
N HIS A 150 16.51 11.56 2.81
CA HIS A 150 17.59 12.15 3.61
C HIS A 150 18.40 11.11 4.40
N VAL A 151 18.24 9.82 4.14
CA VAL A 151 19.00 8.75 4.83
C VAL A 151 20.50 8.85 4.53
N VAL A 152 20.88 9.07 3.27
CA VAL A 152 22.29 9.24 2.86
C VAL A 152 22.62 10.72 2.68
N GLN A 153 23.74 11.16 3.28
CA GLN A 153 24.27 12.51 3.19
C GLN A 153 25.72 12.50 2.62
N GLY A 154 26.25 13.68 2.31
CA GLY A 154 27.62 13.84 1.79
C GLY A 154 27.77 13.48 0.31
N ARG A 155 28.97 13.05 -0.10
CA ARG A 155 29.35 12.89 -1.52
C ARG A 155 28.46 11.92 -2.33
N TRP A 156 27.83 10.96 -1.66
CA TRP A 156 27.00 9.92 -2.30
C TRP A 156 25.50 10.25 -2.35
N ARG A 157 25.08 11.40 -1.80
CA ARG A 157 23.67 11.80 -1.70
C ARG A 157 22.97 11.86 -3.06
N GLY A 158 23.66 12.36 -4.10
CA GLY A 158 23.09 12.46 -5.45
C GLY A 158 22.79 11.09 -6.04
N LEU A 159 23.79 10.20 -6.05
CA LEU A 159 23.65 8.83 -6.56
C LEU A 159 22.56 8.05 -5.82
N TYR A 160 22.54 8.15 -4.48
CA TYR A 160 21.51 7.53 -3.66
C TYR A 160 20.09 7.98 -4.04
N ARG A 161 19.88 9.29 -4.22
CA ARG A 161 18.57 9.85 -4.56
C ARG A 161 18.10 9.44 -5.94
N VAL A 162 19.01 9.38 -6.91
CA VAL A 162 18.70 8.88 -8.25
C VAL A 162 18.30 7.40 -8.15
N GLY A 163 19.09 6.57 -7.47
CA GLY A 163 18.77 5.16 -7.27
C GLY A 163 17.43 4.94 -6.58
N LEU A 164 17.16 5.67 -5.50
CA LEU A 164 15.87 5.62 -4.80
C LEU A 164 14.70 6.04 -5.72
N SER A 165 14.86 7.12 -6.49
CA SER A 165 13.83 7.59 -7.42
C SER A 165 13.56 6.55 -8.51
N LEU A 166 14.60 5.94 -9.07
CA LEU A 166 14.49 4.88 -10.07
C LEU A 166 13.76 3.67 -9.51
N ILE A 167 14.05 3.25 -8.28
CA ILE A 167 13.35 2.15 -7.61
C ILE A 167 11.86 2.49 -7.40
N CYS A 168 11.55 3.68 -6.87
CA CYS A 168 10.17 4.10 -6.64
C CYS A 168 9.37 4.20 -7.94
N VAL A 169 9.96 4.76 -9.00
CA VAL A 169 9.34 4.85 -10.33
C VAL A 169 9.19 3.46 -10.94
N ALA A 170 10.19 2.59 -10.79
CA ALA A 170 10.12 1.21 -11.29
C ALA A 170 9.01 0.41 -10.59
N ILE A 171 8.85 0.52 -9.28
CA ILE A 171 7.75 -0.12 -8.53
C ILE A 171 6.40 0.40 -9.05
N ALA A 172 6.21 1.72 -9.08
CA ALA A 172 4.95 2.32 -9.53
C ALA A 172 4.64 1.96 -10.99
N GLY A 173 5.62 2.04 -11.89
CA GLY A 173 5.46 1.66 -13.29
C GLY A 173 5.19 0.17 -13.47
N ALA A 174 5.88 -0.70 -12.72
CA ALA A 174 5.71 -2.14 -12.81
C ALA A 174 4.27 -2.59 -12.53
N THR A 175 3.52 -1.88 -11.67
CA THR A 175 2.12 -2.20 -11.38
C THR A 175 1.22 -2.21 -12.62
N LEU A 176 1.54 -1.40 -13.63
CA LEU A 176 0.82 -1.34 -14.90
C LEU A 176 1.13 -2.57 -15.76
N PHE A 177 2.37 -3.04 -15.73
CA PHE A 177 2.86 -4.13 -16.59
C PHE A 177 2.72 -5.52 -15.97
N THR A 178 2.45 -5.61 -14.65
CA THR A 178 2.16 -6.87 -13.93
C THR A 178 0.68 -7.23 -13.90
N TRP A 179 -0.15 -6.48 -14.65
CA TRP A 179 -1.58 -6.78 -14.78
C TRP A 179 -2.32 -6.68 -13.43
N GLN A 180 -1.91 -5.73 -12.59
CA GLN A 180 -2.52 -5.53 -11.27
C GLN A 180 -3.35 -4.26 -11.18
N HIS A 181 -3.04 -3.25 -11.99
CA HIS A 181 -3.61 -1.92 -11.88
C HIS A 181 -3.74 -1.25 -13.25
N HIS A 182 -4.80 -0.46 -13.41
CA HIS A 182 -4.97 0.49 -14.51
C HIS A 182 -4.19 1.77 -14.21
N VAL A 183 -4.04 2.63 -15.22
CA VAL A 183 -3.37 3.93 -15.05
C VAL A 183 -4.08 4.79 -14.00
N ALA A 184 -5.41 4.75 -13.97
CA ALA A 184 -6.23 5.46 -12.99
C ALA A 184 -5.90 5.06 -11.54
N ASP A 185 -5.66 3.77 -11.29
CA ASP A 185 -5.32 3.25 -9.96
C ASP A 185 -3.97 3.80 -9.47
N VAL A 186 -2.99 3.86 -10.37
CA VAL A 186 -1.64 4.39 -10.08
C VAL A 186 -1.69 5.89 -9.80
N VAL A 187 -2.42 6.66 -10.63
CA VAL A 187 -2.60 8.10 -10.43
C VAL A 187 -3.30 8.37 -9.09
N ALA A 188 -4.37 7.62 -8.78
CA ALA A 188 -5.07 7.73 -7.51
C ALA A 188 -4.17 7.34 -6.32
N GLY A 189 -3.30 6.34 -6.48
CA GLY A 189 -2.29 5.95 -5.50
C GLY A 189 -1.29 7.05 -5.18
N LEU A 190 -0.77 7.72 -6.21
CA LEU A 190 0.13 8.87 -6.05
C LEU A 190 -0.59 10.06 -5.40
N ALA A 191 -1.84 10.34 -5.81
CA ALA A 191 -2.65 11.38 -5.20
C ALA A 191 -2.93 11.09 -3.72
N LEU A 192 -3.25 9.85 -3.38
CA LEU A 192 -3.44 9.40 -2.00
C LEU A 192 -2.16 9.62 -1.18
N ALA A 193 -0.98 9.27 -1.71
CA ALA A 193 0.27 9.52 -1.01
C ALA A 193 0.50 11.01 -0.71
N VAL A 194 0.14 11.92 -1.62
CA VAL A 194 0.18 13.37 -1.36
C VAL A 194 -0.77 13.75 -0.23
N VAL A 195 -2.02 13.27 -0.26
CA VAL A 195 -3.01 13.51 0.81
C VAL A 195 -2.48 13.00 2.16
N VAL A 196 -1.88 11.82 2.19
CA VAL A 196 -1.28 11.24 3.40
C VAL A 196 -0.11 12.07 3.91
N LEU A 197 0.78 12.56 3.03
CA LEU A 197 1.90 13.41 3.43
C LEU A 197 1.43 14.73 4.02
N VAL A 198 0.38 15.31 3.46
CA VAL A 198 -0.27 16.50 3.99
C VAL A 198 -0.86 16.16 5.36
N ALA A 199 -1.79 15.20 5.43
CA ALA A 199 -2.48 14.80 6.66
C ALA A 199 -1.50 14.44 7.79
N GLU A 200 -0.45 13.67 7.51
CA GLU A 200 0.56 13.30 8.49
C GLU A 200 1.32 14.52 9.02
N ARG A 201 1.62 15.51 8.18
CA ARG A 201 2.23 16.77 8.62
C ARG A 201 1.29 17.53 9.56
N TRP A 202 0.01 17.66 9.20
CA TRP A 202 -0.99 18.28 10.08
C TRP A 202 -1.09 17.57 11.43
N LEU A 203 -1.10 16.23 11.43
CA LEU A 203 -1.14 15.43 12.67
C LEU A 203 0.11 15.57 13.53
N HIS A 204 1.27 15.72 12.89
CA HIS A 204 2.54 15.93 13.57
C HIS A 204 2.63 17.33 14.20
N ASP A 205 1.99 18.33 13.59
CA ASP A 205 1.97 19.70 14.09
C ASP A 205 0.97 19.90 15.25
N LEU A 206 0.08 18.93 15.51
CA LEU A 206 -0.80 18.94 16.68
C LEU A 206 0.00 18.77 18.00
N PRO A 207 -0.52 19.29 19.13
CA PRO A 207 0.09 19.05 20.43
C PRO A 207 0.30 17.55 20.67
N TYR A 208 1.47 17.19 21.23
CA TYR A 208 1.95 15.81 21.37
C TYR A 208 0.91 14.81 21.93
N ILE A 209 0.08 15.26 22.87
CA ILE A 209 -0.99 14.46 23.49
C ILE A 209 -2.11 14.18 22.48
N THR A 210 -2.53 15.20 21.74
CA THR A 210 -3.66 15.16 20.80
C THR A 210 -3.34 14.31 19.58
N GLY A 211 -2.18 14.51 18.95
CA GLY A 211 -1.76 13.72 17.77
C GLY A 211 -1.60 12.23 18.10
N ARG A 212 -1.01 11.90 19.26
CA ARG A 212 -0.83 10.51 19.69
C ARG A 212 -2.15 9.85 20.09
N ALA A 213 -3.05 10.57 20.77
CA ALA A 213 -4.37 10.08 21.11
C ALA A 213 -5.18 9.78 19.84
N MET A 214 -5.17 10.68 18.87
CA MET A 214 -5.92 10.52 17.62
C MET A 214 -5.42 9.33 16.79
N MET A 215 -4.11 9.12 16.70
CA MET A 215 -3.57 7.92 16.04
C MET A 215 -3.89 6.63 16.78
N LYS A 216 -3.92 6.65 18.12
CA LYS A 216 -4.42 5.53 18.92
C LYS A 216 -5.91 5.28 18.65
N PHE A 217 -6.74 6.32 18.56
CA PHE A 217 -8.16 6.19 18.24
C PHE A 217 -8.40 5.71 16.81
N ILE A 218 -7.61 6.11 15.83
CA ILE A 218 -7.70 5.58 14.46
C ILE A 218 -7.34 4.09 14.46
N THR A 219 -6.23 3.72 15.11
CA THR A 219 -5.79 2.32 15.17
C THR A 219 -6.79 1.44 15.94
N LEU A 220 -7.28 1.92 17.09
CA LEU A 220 -8.25 1.21 17.92
C LEU A 220 -9.66 1.22 17.31
N GLY A 221 -10.04 2.30 16.65
CA GLY A 221 -11.33 2.45 15.96
C GLY A 221 -11.45 1.50 14.78
N VAL A 222 -10.34 1.23 14.08
CA VAL A 222 -10.27 0.14 13.09
C VAL A 222 -10.45 -1.21 13.81
N LEU A 223 -9.71 -1.49 14.88
CA LEU A 223 -9.91 -2.76 15.61
C LEU A 223 -11.35 -2.93 16.14
N TRP A 224 -12.01 -1.83 16.56
CA TRP A 224 -13.37 -1.81 17.08
C TRP A 224 -14.45 -1.95 16.00
N PHE A 225 -14.43 -1.10 14.97
CA PHE A 225 -15.42 -1.09 13.88
C PHE A 225 -15.51 -2.45 13.20
N TRP A 226 -14.39 -3.17 13.15
CA TRP A 226 -14.29 -4.49 12.54
C TRP A 226 -14.53 -5.64 13.53
N GLY A 227 -14.32 -5.46 14.84
CA GLY A 227 -14.68 -6.46 15.87
C GLY A 227 -16.17 -6.45 16.27
N GLY A 228 -16.89 -5.37 15.99
CA GLY A 228 -18.27 -5.15 16.47
C GLY A 228 -19.41 -5.66 15.58
N ARG A 229 -19.14 -6.28 14.42
CA ARG A 229 -20.21 -6.70 13.49
C ARG A 229 -20.63 -8.18 13.59
N SER A 230 -20.21 -8.89 14.64
CA SER A 230 -20.61 -10.28 14.89
C SER A 230 -21.93 -10.46 15.66
N CYS A 231 -22.64 -9.38 16.01
CA CYS A 231 -23.86 -9.46 16.83
C CYS A 231 -24.98 -8.51 16.37
N LEU A 232 -25.49 -8.65 15.16
CA LEU A 232 -26.85 -8.18 14.82
C LEU A 232 -27.47 -9.11 13.77
N SER A 233 -27.98 -10.24 14.25
CA SER A 233 -29.01 -11.03 13.55
C SER A 233 -30.37 -10.65 14.13
N TRP A 234 -31.20 -9.99 13.34
CA TRP A 234 -32.65 -10.02 13.42
C TRP A 234 -33.18 -10.21 12.00
#